data_AF-K5WIM1-F1
#
_entry.id   AF-K5WIM1-F1
#
_cell.length_a   1.000
_cell.length_b   1.000
_cell.length_c   1.000
_cell.angle_alpha   90.00
_cell.angle_beta   90.00
_cell.angle_gamma   90.00
#
_symmetry.space_group_name_H-M   'P 1'
#
loop_
_entity.id
_entity.type
_entity.pdbx_description
1 polymer ?
#
loop_
_entity_poly.entity_id
_entity_poly.type
_entity_poly.pdbx_seq_one_letter_code
_entity_poly.pdbx_strand_id
1 'polypeptide(L)'
;MTSSYPPIPLKVVTPFPCRPLLPILPPNDPLNYPSLPCKLREPRFNASFNLSTHIFPAAYLRRGPDLPVPRIPPPSARKPERENAVKSVHKTFQENWNNSSVKNSKHEKILWNVVNRYVRNDLDKSTSTGITLFFAHANGHTKEIWEPVLARVLSSPLAHMIDEVWTWESIQHGDAGLINSDHLPAFFDWSDNARDINNFFLHFLPSNALDKSLPVHLPRVSVQEVEKRLCSGFENRTLITIGHSFGGTSIALGAVSHPKLFSAVILIDPVMIDPKEPPVLDWALKGAMKTLVRKDTWESKEQAYVEFSSSPYYKS
;
A
#
# COMPACT_ATOMS: atom_id res chain seq x y z
N MET A 1 21.48 27.19 12.71
CA MET A 1 20.58 26.28 13.44
C MET A 1 21.37 25.03 13.80
N THR A 2 21.76 24.90 15.07
CA THR A 2 22.39 23.68 15.58
C THR A 2 21.29 22.67 15.88
N SER A 3 21.25 21.55 15.15
CA SER A 3 20.30 20.46 15.40
C SER A 3 20.41 20.01 16.87
N SER A 4 19.29 19.95 17.59
CA SER A 4 19.21 19.50 18.98
C SER A 4 19.38 17.99 19.14
N TYR A 5 19.54 17.25 18.04
CA TYR A 5 19.75 15.81 18.04
C TYR A 5 21.25 15.50 17.98
N PRO A 6 21.79 14.65 18.88
CA PRO A 6 23.16 14.21 18.78
C PRO A 6 23.37 13.52 17.41
N PRO A 7 24.50 13.76 16.72
CA PRO A 7 24.78 13.09 15.46
C PRO A 7 24.78 11.59 15.69
N ILE A 8 23.82 10.88 15.08
CA ILE A 8 23.80 9.43 15.08
C ILE A 8 25.02 8.97 14.27
N PRO A 9 25.93 8.16 14.84
CA PRO A 9 27.05 7.63 14.08
C PRO A 9 26.53 6.91 12.83
N LEU A 10 26.88 7.42 11.64
CA LEU A 10 26.55 6.76 10.39
C LEU A 10 27.32 5.44 10.33
N LYS A 11 26.64 4.35 10.69
CA LYS A 11 27.17 3.00 10.46
C LYS A 11 27.07 2.74 8.96
N VAL A 12 28.19 2.89 8.26
CA VAL A 12 28.28 2.49 6.85
C VAL A 12 28.05 0.98 6.78
N VAL A 13 26.87 0.57 6.33
CA VAL A 13 26.54 -0.84 6.13
C VAL A 13 27.25 -1.31 4.87
N THR A 14 28.01 -2.40 4.95
CA THR A 14 28.59 -3.02 3.77
C THR A 14 27.46 -3.44 2.82
N PRO A 15 27.46 -2.97 1.56
CA PRO A 15 26.46 -3.38 0.58
C PRO A 15 26.41 -4.91 0.48
N PHE A 16 25.21 -5.46 0.45
CA PHE A 16 24.99 -6.88 0.18
C PHE A 16 24.08 -7.01 -1.05
N PRO A 17 24.18 -8.11 -1.80
CA PRO A 17 23.35 -8.31 -2.98
C PRO A 17 21.87 -8.38 -2.57
N CYS A 18 21.11 -7.34 -2.92
CA CYS A 18 19.66 -7.35 -2.79
C CYS A 18 19.03 -8.16 -3.92
N ARG A 19 17.99 -8.93 -3.60
CA ARG A 19 17.21 -9.64 -4.64
C ARG A 19 16.54 -8.60 -5.55
N PRO A 20 16.73 -8.68 -6.88
CA PRO A 20 16.15 -7.70 -7.79
C PRO A 20 14.62 -7.75 -7.78
N LEU A 21 14.01 -6.58 -8.01
CA LEU A 21 12.58 -6.49 -8.28
C LEU A 21 12.26 -7.22 -9.60
N LEU A 22 11.09 -7.83 -9.65
CA LEU A 22 10.51 -8.25 -10.92
C LEU A 22 10.15 -6.99 -11.75
N PRO A 23 10.07 -7.10 -13.09
CA PRO A 23 9.72 -5.97 -13.95
C PRO A 23 8.32 -5.43 -13.61
N ILE A 24 8.07 -4.15 -13.83
CA ILE A 24 6.73 -3.57 -13.69
C ILE A 24 5.98 -3.82 -14.99
N LEU A 25 5.00 -4.71 -14.98
CA LEU A 25 4.18 -5.02 -16.16
C LEU A 25 2.70 -4.85 -15.81
N PRO A 26 1.98 -3.88 -16.39
CA PRO A 26 0.53 -3.82 -16.23
C PRO A 26 -0.15 -4.91 -17.09
N PRO A 27 -1.09 -5.74 -16.57
CA PRO A 27 -1.78 -6.81 -17.30
C PRO A 27 -2.53 -6.34 -18.55
N ASN A 28 -2.33 -6.97 -19.70
CA ASN A 28 -2.94 -6.56 -20.98
C ASN A 28 -4.47 -6.65 -20.97
N ASP A 29 -5.11 -5.72 -21.69
CA ASP A 29 -6.54 -5.72 -21.97
C ASP A 29 -6.93 -6.75 -23.05
N PRO A 30 -8.21 -7.22 -23.07
CA PRO A 30 -9.30 -6.85 -22.17
C PRO A 30 -9.23 -7.55 -20.80
N LEU A 31 -9.55 -6.81 -19.74
CA LEU A 31 -9.66 -7.33 -18.37
C LEU A 31 -11.12 -7.39 -17.88
N ASN A 32 -11.37 -8.30 -16.94
CA ASN A 32 -12.63 -8.35 -16.18
C ASN A 32 -12.55 -7.36 -15.01
N TYR A 33 -12.92 -6.11 -15.26
CA TYR A 33 -12.84 -5.04 -14.27
C TYR A 33 -13.85 -5.23 -13.13
N PRO A 34 -13.41 -5.25 -11.85
CA PRO A 34 -14.30 -5.42 -10.71
C PRO A 34 -15.05 -4.13 -10.37
N SER A 35 -16.17 -4.26 -9.67
CA SER A 35 -16.87 -3.10 -9.08
C SER A 35 -16.24 -2.70 -7.74
N LEU A 36 -16.44 -1.45 -7.32
CA LEU A 36 -16.09 -1.05 -5.95
C LEU A 36 -16.95 -1.82 -4.94
N PRO A 37 -16.38 -2.33 -3.85
CA PRO A 37 -17.12 -3.11 -2.85
C PRO A 37 -18.04 -2.23 -2.00
N CYS A 38 -17.73 -0.93 -1.92
CA CYS A 38 -18.43 0.04 -1.10
C CYS A 38 -18.80 1.29 -1.92
N LYS A 39 -19.87 1.97 -1.51
CA LYS A 39 -20.19 3.31 -2.04
C LYS A 39 -19.14 4.32 -1.59
N LEU A 40 -18.94 5.35 -2.41
CA LEU A 40 -18.11 6.49 -2.04
C LEU A 40 -18.66 7.12 -0.75
N ARG A 41 -17.76 7.34 0.19
CA ARG A 41 -18.03 7.99 1.47
C ARG A 41 -17.65 9.46 1.40
N GLU A 42 -18.20 10.25 2.30
CA GLU A 42 -17.70 11.61 2.52
C GLU A 42 -16.34 11.58 3.26
N PRO A 43 -15.42 12.52 2.95
CA PRO A 43 -14.22 12.74 3.75
C PRO A 43 -14.56 13.03 5.20
N ARG A 44 -13.73 12.58 6.14
CA ARG A 44 -13.91 12.87 7.59
C ARG A 44 -13.37 14.24 8.02
N PHE A 45 -13.13 15.13 7.08
CA PHE A 45 -12.57 16.46 7.32
C PHE A 45 -13.22 17.50 6.42
N ASN A 46 -13.25 18.75 6.87
CA ASN A 46 -13.88 19.87 6.18
C ASN A 46 -12.82 20.72 5.45
N ALA A 47 -12.22 20.16 4.40
CA ALA A 47 -11.26 20.87 3.54
C ALA A 47 -11.81 20.95 2.11
N SER A 48 -11.39 21.97 1.36
CA SER A 48 -11.82 22.23 -0.03
C SER A 48 -11.20 21.26 -1.04
N PHE A 49 -11.39 19.96 -0.84
CA PHE A 49 -10.91 18.88 -1.69
C PHE A 49 -12.03 17.88 -1.98
N ASN A 50 -12.16 17.48 -3.24
CA ASN A 50 -13.12 16.47 -3.68
C ASN A 50 -12.49 15.08 -3.61
N LEU A 51 -13.19 14.15 -2.95
CA LEU A 51 -12.79 12.75 -2.84
C LEU A 51 -13.37 11.91 -3.97
N SER A 52 -12.55 11.05 -4.55
CA SER A 52 -12.95 9.98 -5.47
C SER A 52 -12.17 8.69 -5.18
N THR A 53 -12.71 7.54 -5.54
CA THR A 53 -12.08 6.23 -5.35
C THR A 53 -11.90 5.53 -6.69
N HIS A 54 -10.72 4.95 -6.92
CA HIS A 54 -10.35 4.37 -8.20
C HIS A 54 -9.69 3.01 -8.08
N ILE A 55 -9.88 2.18 -9.11
CA ILE A 55 -9.38 0.82 -9.27
C ILE A 55 -8.46 0.77 -10.48
N PHE A 56 -7.37 0.00 -10.39
CA PHE A 56 -6.51 -0.34 -11.52
C PHE A 56 -5.81 -1.67 -11.25
N PRO A 57 -5.35 -2.39 -12.28
CA PRO A 57 -4.67 -3.67 -12.08
C PRO A 57 -3.29 -3.47 -11.46
N ALA A 58 -2.96 -4.33 -10.49
CA ALA A 58 -1.66 -4.45 -9.86
C ALA A 58 -0.59 -4.90 -10.87
N ALA A 59 0.68 -4.74 -10.53
CA ALA A 59 1.79 -5.17 -11.35
C ALA A 59 1.83 -6.71 -11.48
N TYR A 60 2.00 -7.17 -12.70
CA TYR A 60 2.28 -8.56 -13.10
C TYR A 60 3.77 -8.71 -13.45
N LEU A 61 4.43 -9.87 -13.37
CA LEU A 61 4.13 -11.13 -12.68
C LEU A 61 4.17 -10.95 -11.16
N ARG A 62 3.45 -11.76 -10.38
CA ARG A 62 3.55 -11.75 -8.90
C ARG A 62 4.65 -12.69 -8.43
N ARG A 63 5.24 -12.40 -7.27
CA ARG A 63 6.28 -13.21 -6.63
C ARG A 63 5.70 -14.09 -5.54
N GLY A 64 6.23 -15.31 -5.44
CA GLY A 64 5.77 -16.33 -4.51
C GLY A 64 4.88 -17.36 -5.20
N PRO A 65 4.52 -18.45 -4.51
CA PRO A 65 3.66 -19.46 -5.07
C PRO A 65 2.19 -19.00 -5.02
N ASP A 66 1.42 -19.43 -6.01
CA ASP A 66 -0.04 -19.27 -5.98
C ASP A 66 -0.67 -20.36 -5.11
N LEU A 67 -0.60 -20.16 -3.78
CA LEU A 67 -1.25 -21.03 -2.81
C LEU A 67 -2.46 -20.32 -2.21
N PRO A 68 -3.59 -21.02 -2.03
CA PRO A 68 -4.77 -20.42 -1.43
C PRO A 68 -4.49 -20.02 0.02
N VAL A 69 -5.06 -18.90 0.46
CA VAL A 69 -5.01 -18.49 1.87
C VAL A 69 -5.58 -19.61 2.74
N PRO A 70 -4.84 -20.08 3.77
CA PRO A 70 -5.36 -21.11 4.66
C PRO A 70 -6.66 -20.68 5.32
N ARG A 71 -7.68 -21.53 5.29
CA ARG A 71 -8.95 -21.26 5.97
C ARG A 71 -8.74 -21.29 7.48
N ILE A 72 -9.00 -20.17 8.13
CA ILE A 72 -9.06 -20.10 9.59
C ILE A 72 -10.46 -20.56 10.01
N PRO A 73 -10.60 -21.55 10.91
CA PRO A 73 -11.91 -21.97 11.39
C PRO A 73 -12.62 -20.79 12.08
N PRO A 74 -13.95 -20.67 11.94
CA PRO A 74 -14.70 -19.54 12.48
C PRO A 74 -14.51 -19.41 14.00
N PRO A 75 -14.78 -18.23 14.59
CA PRO A 75 -14.69 -18.04 16.04
C PRO A 75 -15.54 -19.05 16.85
N SER A 76 -16.63 -19.55 16.26
CA SER A 76 -17.52 -20.57 16.81
C SER A 76 -16.98 -22.01 16.73
N ALA A 77 -15.89 -22.25 16.01
CA ALA A 77 -15.26 -23.57 15.88
C ALA A 77 -14.71 -24.07 17.22
N ARG A 78 -14.60 -25.40 17.37
CA ARG A 78 -14.08 -26.00 18.61
C ARG A 78 -12.62 -25.60 18.83
N LYS A 79 -12.21 -25.38 20.08
CA LYS A 79 -10.83 -24.98 20.43
C LYS A 79 -9.74 -25.87 19.79
N PRO A 80 -9.85 -27.22 19.79
CA PRO A 80 -8.84 -28.08 19.13
C PRO A 80 -8.78 -27.91 17.61
N GLU A 81 -9.91 -27.61 16.96
CA GLU A 81 -9.99 -27.36 15.52
C GLU A 81 -9.23 -26.08 15.13
N ARG A 82 -9.45 -25.00 15.90
CA ARG A 82 -8.71 -23.74 15.74
C ARG A 82 -7.22 -23.93 16.00
N GLU A 83 -6.85 -24.64 17.07
CA GLU A 83 -5.44 -24.93 17.36
C GLU A 83 -4.76 -25.73 16.25
N ASN A 84 -5.44 -26.72 15.68
CA ASN A 84 -4.91 -27.53 14.58
C ASN A 84 -4.73 -26.71 13.30
N ALA A 85 -5.70 -25.85 12.95
CA ALA A 85 -5.57 -24.96 11.80
C ALA A 85 -4.40 -23.99 11.96
N VAL A 86 -4.27 -23.37 13.13
CA VAL A 86 -3.18 -22.46 13.47
C VAL A 86 -1.81 -23.18 13.40
N LYS A 87 -1.71 -24.42 13.90
CA LYS A 87 -0.51 -25.26 13.75
C LYS A 87 -0.21 -25.59 12.28
N SER A 88 -1.23 -25.84 11.47
CA SER A 88 -1.06 -26.10 10.04
C SER A 88 -0.48 -24.87 9.33
N VAL A 89 -1.03 -23.68 9.58
CA VAL A 89 -0.50 -22.42 9.00
C VAL A 89 0.94 -22.20 9.43
N HIS A 90 1.25 -22.38 10.72
CA HIS A 90 2.60 -22.27 11.23
C HIS A 90 3.59 -23.18 10.49
N LYS A 91 3.23 -24.47 10.36
CA LYS A 91 4.05 -25.46 9.65
C LYS A 91 4.26 -25.07 8.20
N THR A 92 3.20 -24.67 7.49
CA THR A 92 3.30 -24.20 6.10
C THR A 92 4.23 -22.99 5.98
N PHE A 93 4.11 -21.99 6.85
CA PHE A 93 5.02 -20.83 6.82
C PHE A 93 6.47 -21.26 7.08
N GLN A 94 6.70 -22.10 8.10
CA GLN A 94 8.04 -22.55 8.48
C GLN A 94 8.74 -23.35 7.37
N GLU A 95 8.03 -24.28 6.73
CA GLU A 95 8.56 -25.12 5.64
C GLU A 95 8.89 -24.32 4.37
N ASN A 96 8.10 -23.28 4.10
CA ASN A 96 8.21 -22.50 2.87
C ASN A 96 9.08 -21.24 3.04
N TRP A 97 9.28 -20.73 4.26
CA TRP A 97 9.97 -19.45 4.50
C TRP A 97 11.41 -19.43 4.01
N ASN A 98 12.15 -20.54 4.08
CA ASN A 98 13.53 -20.60 3.60
C ASN A 98 13.68 -21.35 2.26
N ASN A 99 12.57 -21.77 1.67
CA ASN A 99 12.60 -22.49 0.41
C ASN A 99 12.84 -21.52 -0.75
N SER A 100 14.02 -21.62 -1.36
CA SER A 100 14.40 -20.77 -2.50
C SER A 100 13.50 -20.96 -3.71
N SER A 101 12.92 -22.15 -3.93
CA SER A 101 11.96 -22.38 -5.02
C SER A 101 10.69 -21.57 -4.79
N VAL A 102 10.18 -21.55 -3.55
CA VAL A 102 9.01 -20.75 -3.14
C VAL A 102 9.29 -19.25 -3.24
N LYS A 103 10.44 -18.77 -2.76
CA LYS A 103 10.78 -17.33 -2.82
C LYS A 103 10.96 -16.79 -4.24
N ASN A 104 11.31 -17.67 -5.17
CA ASN A 104 11.62 -17.33 -6.56
C ASN A 104 10.53 -17.76 -7.54
N SER A 105 9.52 -18.49 -7.08
CA SER A 105 8.35 -18.79 -7.89
C SER A 105 7.60 -17.51 -8.23
N LYS A 106 6.83 -17.61 -9.30
CA LYS A 106 6.06 -16.51 -9.85
C LYS A 106 4.70 -17.03 -10.24
N HIS A 107 3.71 -16.16 -10.24
CA HIS A 107 2.40 -16.48 -10.76
C HIS A 107 1.79 -15.31 -11.53
N GLU A 108 0.83 -15.64 -12.38
CA GLU A 108 0.28 -14.77 -13.41
C GLU A 108 -1.04 -14.12 -12.99
N LYS A 109 -1.39 -14.26 -11.71
CA LYS A 109 -2.69 -13.85 -11.20
C LYS A 109 -2.85 -12.34 -11.27
N ILE A 110 -3.96 -11.91 -11.88
CA ILE A 110 -4.35 -10.51 -11.96
C ILE A 110 -5.03 -10.13 -10.65
N LEU A 111 -4.52 -9.09 -10.02
CA LEU A 111 -5.00 -8.55 -8.76
C LEU A 111 -5.21 -7.05 -8.92
N TRP A 112 -5.97 -6.45 -8.03
CA TRP A 112 -6.42 -5.06 -8.17
C TRP A 112 -5.96 -4.22 -6.99
N ASN A 113 -5.48 -3.02 -7.26
CA ASN A 113 -5.26 -2.00 -6.24
C ASN A 113 -6.42 -1.02 -6.24
N VAL A 114 -6.61 -0.37 -5.10
CA VAL A 114 -7.60 0.69 -4.91
C VAL A 114 -6.89 1.91 -4.35
N VAL A 115 -7.28 3.09 -4.79
CA VAL A 115 -6.75 4.37 -4.29
C VAL A 115 -7.89 5.33 -4.03
N ASN A 116 -7.74 6.18 -3.03
CA ASN A 116 -8.53 7.40 -2.93
C ASN A 116 -7.72 8.56 -3.46
N ARG A 117 -8.41 9.50 -4.12
CA ARG A 117 -7.87 10.75 -4.58
C ARG A 117 -8.63 11.88 -3.91
N TYR A 118 -7.91 12.89 -3.43
CA TYR A 118 -8.44 14.15 -2.94
C TYR A 118 -7.86 15.25 -3.81
N VAL A 119 -8.66 15.90 -4.65
CA VAL A 119 -8.22 16.96 -5.57
C VAL A 119 -8.76 18.31 -5.13
N ARG A 120 -7.93 19.36 -5.15
CA ARG A 120 -8.33 20.69 -4.67
C ARG A 120 -9.45 21.28 -5.52
N ASN A 121 -10.48 21.85 -4.87
CA ASN A 121 -11.72 22.24 -5.55
C ASN A 121 -11.55 23.42 -6.52
N ASP A 122 -10.69 24.37 -6.18
CA ASP A 122 -10.38 25.57 -6.97
C ASP A 122 -9.21 25.35 -7.96
N LEU A 123 -8.77 24.10 -8.13
CA LEU A 123 -7.62 23.80 -8.97
C LEU A 123 -7.89 24.11 -10.44
N ASP A 124 -7.03 24.92 -11.05
CA ASP A 124 -6.97 25.19 -12.48
C ASP A 124 -5.52 25.49 -12.91
N LYS A 125 -5.30 25.84 -14.18
CA LYS A 125 -3.96 26.11 -14.71
C LYS A 125 -3.25 27.29 -14.02
N SER A 126 -4.00 28.26 -13.49
CA SER A 126 -3.46 29.44 -12.81
C SER A 126 -3.18 29.21 -11.34
N THR A 127 -3.90 28.27 -10.71
CA THR A 127 -3.75 27.97 -9.27
C THR A 127 -2.90 26.73 -9.00
N SER A 128 -2.65 25.89 -10.01
CA SER A 128 -1.83 24.68 -9.88
C SER A 128 -0.38 25.00 -9.52
N THR A 129 0.14 24.29 -8.53
CA THR A 129 1.55 24.36 -8.10
C THR A 129 2.35 23.13 -8.53
N GLY A 130 1.68 22.08 -8.99
CA GLY A 130 2.25 20.79 -9.33
C GLY A 130 2.50 19.87 -8.13
N ILE A 131 2.24 20.28 -6.88
CA ILE A 131 2.54 19.43 -5.72
C ILE A 131 1.49 18.35 -5.55
N THR A 132 1.97 17.11 -5.42
CA THR A 132 1.14 15.93 -5.15
C THR A 132 1.67 15.17 -3.96
N LEU A 133 0.78 14.86 -3.03
CA LEU A 133 1.09 13.99 -1.90
C LEU A 133 0.60 12.57 -2.18
N PHE A 134 1.40 11.57 -1.83
CA PHE A 134 1.00 10.16 -1.92
C PHE A 134 1.25 9.46 -0.59
N PHE A 135 0.22 8.84 -0.01
CA PHE A 135 0.30 8.20 1.30
C PHE A 135 0.12 6.68 1.22
N ALA A 136 1.11 5.91 1.67
CA ALA A 136 1.08 4.45 1.75
C ALA A 136 0.93 3.95 3.20
N HIS A 137 -0.16 3.24 3.48
CA HIS A 137 -0.51 2.76 4.81
C HIS A 137 0.44 1.66 5.34
N ALA A 138 0.41 1.43 6.66
CA ALA A 138 1.07 0.30 7.31
C ALA A 138 0.29 -1.01 7.14
N ASN A 139 0.93 -2.14 7.43
CA ASN A 139 0.26 -3.44 7.41
C ASN A 139 -0.92 -3.43 8.41
N GLY A 140 -2.06 -4.01 8.01
CA GLY A 140 -3.26 -4.10 8.82
C GLY A 140 -4.10 -2.82 8.88
N HIS A 141 -3.79 -1.83 8.03
CA HIS A 141 -4.54 -0.58 7.91
C HIS A 141 -5.10 -0.42 6.50
N THR A 142 -6.07 0.49 6.33
CA THR A 142 -6.66 0.84 5.03
C THR A 142 -6.19 2.22 4.58
N LYS A 143 -6.47 2.60 3.33
CA LYS A 143 -6.12 3.91 2.78
C LYS A 143 -6.74 5.11 3.54
N GLU A 144 -7.81 4.88 4.31
CA GLU A 144 -8.51 5.85 5.15
C GLU A 144 -7.76 6.21 6.45
N ILE A 145 -6.77 5.41 6.86
CA ILE A 145 -6.02 5.69 8.09
C ILE A 145 -5.35 7.07 8.10
N TRP A 146 -5.13 7.63 6.90
CA TRP A 146 -4.51 8.92 6.70
C TRP A 146 -5.46 10.10 6.90
N GLU A 147 -6.78 9.91 6.93
CA GLU A 147 -7.72 11.03 7.02
C GLU A 147 -7.51 11.97 8.22
N PRO A 148 -7.17 11.50 9.44
CA PRO A 148 -6.84 12.40 10.55
C PRO A 148 -5.57 13.22 10.31
N VAL A 149 -4.63 12.72 9.51
CA VAL A 149 -3.43 13.46 9.09
C VAL A 149 -3.81 14.46 8.00
N LEU A 150 -4.57 14.03 7.00
CA LEU A 150 -5.07 14.90 5.93
C LEU A 150 -5.91 16.05 6.49
N ALA A 151 -6.75 15.81 7.49
CA ALA A 151 -7.52 16.85 8.18
C ALA A 151 -6.62 17.99 8.68
N ARG A 152 -5.44 17.67 9.22
CA ARG A 152 -4.48 18.66 9.71
C ARG A 152 -3.70 19.32 8.58
N VAL A 153 -3.20 18.53 7.63
CA VAL A 153 -2.39 19.03 6.49
C VAL A 153 -3.21 19.95 5.60
N LEU A 154 -4.43 19.53 5.24
CA LEU A 154 -5.31 20.23 4.30
C LEU A 154 -6.08 21.39 4.94
N SER A 155 -6.06 21.51 6.28
CA SER A 155 -6.54 22.72 6.98
C SER A 155 -5.42 23.74 7.26
N SER A 156 -4.17 23.42 6.89
CA SER A 156 -3.04 24.33 7.11
C SER A 156 -3.09 25.53 6.15
N PRO A 157 -2.47 26.68 6.51
CA PRO A 157 -2.35 27.81 5.59
C PRO A 157 -1.64 27.48 4.27
N LEU A 158 -0.86 26.39 4.22
CA LEU A 158 -0.12 25.94 3.04
C LEU A 158 -0.91 24.92 2.19
N ALA A 159 -2.14 24.57 2.57
CA ALA A 159 -2.95 23.61 1.82
C ALA A 159 -3.22 24.03 0.36
N HIS A 160 -3.24 25.35 0.09
CA HIS A 160 -3.33 25.91 -1.26
C HIS A 160 -2.14 25.55 -2.16
N MET A 161 -1.04 25.05 -1.59
CA MET A 161 0.08 24.55 -2.36
C MET A 161 -0.13 23.11 -2.82
N ILE A 162 -1.09 22.35 -2.29
CA ILE A 162 -1.30 20.94 -2.64
C ILE A 162 -2.38 20.89 -3.72
N ASP A 163 -2.04 20.35 -4.89
CA ASP A 163 -3.01 20.21 -5.98
C ASP A 163 -3.88 18.97 -5.78
N GLU A 164 -3.25 17.85 -5.39
CA GLU A 164 -3.95 16.62 -5.07
C GLU A 164 -3.20 15.72 -4.09
N VAL A 165 -3.97 14.84 -3.44
CA VAL A 165 -3.49 13.80 -2.55
C VAL A 165 -4.01 12.45 -3.02
N TRP A 166 -3.15 11.44 -3.04
CA TRP A 166 -3.51 10.06 -3.29
C TRP A 166 -3.25 9.22 -2.04
N THR A 167 -4.22 8.42 -1.59
CA THR A 167 -3.99 7.42 -0.54
C THR A 167 -4.08 6.02 -1.12
N TRP A 168 -3.03 5.25 -0.88
CA TRP A 168 -2.75 3.94 -1.47
C TRP A 168 -3.39 2.81 -0.69
N GLU A 169 -3.89 1.78 -1.39
CA GLU A 169 -4.30 0.52 -0.80
C GLU A 169 -3.65 -0.69 -1.50
N SER A 170 -2.95 -1.50 -0.71
CA SER A 170 -2.32 -2.73 -1.19
C SER A 170 -3.37 -3.80 -1.50
N ILE A 171 -3.03 -4.76 -2.37
CA ILE A 171 -3.96 -5.76 -2.91
C ILE A 171 -4.71 -6.58 -1.85
N GLN A 172 -4.16 -6.72 -0.63
CA GLN A 172 -4.70 -7.51 0.46
C GLN A 172 -5.30 -6.69 1.61
N HIS A 173 -5.49 -5.38 1.43
CA HIS A 173 -6.01 -4.48 2.46
C HIS A 173 -7.26 -3.74 1.98
N GLY A 174 -8.14 -3.37 2.91
CA GLY A 174 -9.34 -2.56 2.65
C GLY A 174 -10.18 -3.04 1.45
N ASP A 175 -10.57 -2.11 0.58
CA ASP A 175 -11.41 -2.38 -0.59
C ASP A 175 -10.69 -3.27 -1.60
N ALA A 176 -9.37 -3.09 -1.78
CA ALA A 176 -8.57 -3.94 -2.66
C ALA A 176 -8.58 -5.40 -2.16
N GLY A 177 -8.45 -5.62 -0.85
CA GLY A 177 -8.54 -6.93 -0.22
C GLY A 177 -9.90 -7.60 -0.42
N LEU A 178 -10.98 -6.82 -0.37
CA LEU A 178 -12.34 -7.31 -0.65
C LEU A 178 -12.50 -7.72 -2.13
N ILE A 179 -12.03 -6.89 -3.06
CA ILE A 179 -12.06 -7.19 -4.50
C ILE A 179 -11.27 -8.46 -4.82
N ASN A 180 -10.14 -8.66 -4.14
CA ASN A 180 -9.23 -9.77 -4.40
C ASN A 180 -9.50 -11.01 -3.54
N SER A 181 -10.54 -11.05 -2.69
CA SER A 181 -10.69 -12.05 -1.62
C SER A 181 -10.54 -13.49 -2.08
N ASP A 182 -11.12 -13.83 -3.24
CA ASP A 182 -11.12 -15.19 -3.80
C ASP A 182 -9.81 -15.54 -4.52
N HIS A 183 -8.95 -14.54 -4.71
CA HIS A 183 -7.77 -14.57 -5.54
C HIS A 183 -6.48 -14.33 -4.74
N LEU A 184 -6.55 -13.85 -3.50
CA LEU A 184 -5.34 -13.54 -2.71
C LEU A 184 -4.43 -14.76 -2.54
N PRO A 185 -3.11 -14.64 -2.80
CA PRO A 185 -2.15 -15.68 -2.48
C PRO A 185 -1.85 -15.69 -0.97
N ALA A 186 -1.61 -16.87 -0.42
CA ALA A 186 -1.19 -17.04 0.97
C ALA A 186 0.17 -16.38 1.26
N PHE A 187 1.02 -16.29 0.26
CA PHE A 187 2.33 -15.66 0.34
C PHE A 187 2.30 -14.31 -0.34
N PHE A 188 2.64 -13.27 0.42
CA PHE A 188 2.71 -11.91 -0.09
C PHE A 188 4.11 -11.35 0.12
N ASP A 189 4.80 -11.08 -0.98
CA ASP A 189 6.12 -10.47 -0.96
C ASP A 189 6.01 -8.95 -1.02
N TRP A 190 6.55 -8.26 -0.01
CA TRP A 190 6.45 -6.80 0.08
C TRP A 190 7.10 -6.07 -1.10
N SER A 191 8.01 -6.73 -1.84
CA SER A 191 8.58 -6.16 -3.06
C SER A 191 7.55 -6.00 -4.18
N ASP A 192 6.47 -6.77 -4.17
CA ASP A 192 5.38 -6.59 -5.12
C ASP A 192 4.56 -5.34 -4.82
N ASN A 193 4.39 -4.96 -3.54
CA ASN A 193 3.71 -3.69 -3.22
C ASN A 193 4.50 -2.47 -3.74
N ALA A 194 5.83 -2.52 -3.66
CA ALA A 194 6.68 -1.48 -4.23
C ALA A 194 6.50 -1.38 -5.76
N ARG A 195 6.37 -2.54 -6.42
CA ARG A 195 6.09 -2.60 -7.86
C ARG A 195 4.68 -2.11 -8.19
N ASP A 196 3.69 -2.40 -7.36
CA ASP A 196 2.31 -1.93 -7.52
C ASP A 196 2.22 -0.41 -7.43
N ILE A 197 2.92 0.20 -6.47
CA ILE A 197 3.02 1.66 -6.32
C ILE A 197 3.70 2.28 -7.56
N ASN A 198 4.84 1.74 -8.00
CA ASN A 198 5.50 2.26 -9.19
C ASN A 198 4.71 1.99 -10.48
N ASN A 199 3.95 0.89 -10.54
CA ASN A 199 3.01 0.61 -11.63
C ASN A 199 1.92 1.68 -11.70
N PHE A 200 1.37 2.08 -10.56
CA PHE A 200 0.47 3.22 -10.48
C PHE A 200 1.13 4.50 -10.98
N PHE A 201 2.31 4.84 -10.48
CA PHE A 201 3.04 6.05 -10.90
C PHE A 201 3.41 6.08 -12.37
N LEU A 202 3.77 4.93 -12.97
CA LEU A 202 4.15 4.85 -14.37
C LEU A 202 2.93 4.85 -15.28
N HIS A 203 1.92 4.04 -14.97
CA HIS A 203 0.89 3.69 -15.93
C HIS A 203 -0.48 4.30 -15.64
N PHE A 204 -0.81 4.67 -14.41
CA PHE A 204 -2.19 5.00 -14.02
C PHE A 204 -2.36 6.36 -13.35
N LEU A 205 -1.30 6.94 -12.80
CA LEU A 205 -1.33 8.31 -12.27
C LEU A 205 -1.54 9.28 -13.45
N PRO A 206 -2.59 10.12 -13.45
CA PRO A 206 -2.81 11.09 -14.53
C PRO A 206 -1.63 12.05 -14.69
N SER A 207 -1.35 12.47 -15.94
CA SER A 207 -0.20 13.35 -16.23
C SER A 207 -0.25 14.70 -15.51
N ASN A 208 -1.44 15.16 -15.09
CA ASN A 208 -1.61 16.35 -14.26
C ASN A 208 -2.83 16.18 -13.33
N ALA A 209 -2.95 17.07 -12.35
CA ALA A 209 -4.02 17.06 -11.36
C ALA A 209 -5.31 17.75 -11.83
N LEU A 210 -5.28 18.45 -12.98
CA LEU A 210 -6.34 19.38 -13.40
C LEU A 210 -7.65 18.68 -13.77
N ASP A 211 -7.58 17.43 -14.23
CA ASP A 211 -8.78 16.63 -14.44
C ASP A 211 -9.37 16.27 -13.07
N LYS A 212 -10.49 16.89 -12.71
CA LYS A 212 -11.16 16.67 -11.42
C LYS A 212 -12.06 15.42 -11.42
N SER A 213 -12.42 14.88 -12.58
CA SER A 213 -13.41 13.81 -12.71
C SER A 213 -12.79 12.60 -13.39
N LEU A 214 -12.16 11.75 -12.59
CA LEU A 214 -11.59 10.50 -13.09
C LEU A 214 -12.59 9.34 -13.00
N PRO A 215 -12.56 8.40 -13.95
CA PRO A 215 -13.41 7.20 -13.91
C PRO A 215 -13.04 6.28 -12.76
N VAL A 216 -13.97 5.41 -12.34
CA VAL A 216 -13.70 4.38 -11.30
C VAL A 216 -12.53 3.50 -11.72
N HIS A 217 -12.47 3.05 -12.97
CA HIS A 217 -11.33 2.30 -13.50
C HIS A 217 -10.36 3.27 -14.17
N LEU A 218 -9.17 3.46 -13.57
CA LEU A 218 -8.21 4.40 -14.14
C LEU A 218 -7.70 3.91 -15.51
N PRO A 219 -7.75 4.75 -16.55
CA PRO A 219 -7.15 4.42 -17.82
C PRO A 219 -5.63 4.43 -17.69
N ARG A 220 -4.98 3.68 -18.58
CA ARG A 220 -3.53 3.80 -18.74
C ARG A 220 -3.19 5.15 -19.38
N VAL A 221 -2.10 5.76 -18.94
CA VAL A 221 -1.48 6.87 -19.67
C VAL A 221 -0.83 6.36 -20.96
N SER A 222 -0.50 7.28 -21.87
CA SER A 222 0.13 6.91 -23.14
C SER A 222 1.52 6.29 -22.94
N VAL A 223 1.96 5.48 -23.91
CA VAL A 223 3.31 4.90 -23.90
C VAL A 223 4.39 5.99 -23.83
N GLN A 224 4.19 7.10 -24.54
CA GLN A 224 5.11 8.24 -24.53
C GLN A 224 5.21 8.89 -23.14
N GLU A 225 4.10 8.95 -22.40
CA GLU A 225 4.11 9.43 -21.02
C GLU A 225 4.89 8.48 -20.09
N VAL A 226 4.72 7.16 -20.26
CA VAL A 226 5.51 6.16 -19.51
C VAL A 226 7.00 6.31 -19.79
N GLU A 227 7.38 6.41 -21.07
CA GLU A 227 8.78 6.57 -21.50
C GLU A 227 9.41 7.85 -20.92
N LYS A 228 8.67 8.97 -20.93
CA LYS A 228 9.08 10.21 -20.28
C LYS A 228 9.30 10.01 -18.78
N ARG A 229 8.36 9.38 -18.07
CA ARG A 229 8.47 9.10 -16.63
C ARG A 229 9.69 8.24 -16.30
N LEU A 230 9.99 7.23 -17.11
CA LEU A 230 11.19 6.41 -16.96
C LEU A 230 12.48 7.20 -17.23
N CYS A 231 12.46 8.10 -18.22
CA CYS A 231 13.64 8.85 -18.64
C CYS A 231 13.97 10.03 -17.72
N SER A 232 12.97 10.81 -17.30
CA SER A 232 13.17 12.09 -16.60
C SER A 232 12.28 12.28 -15.38
N GLY A 233 11.41 11.32 -15.06
CA GLY A 233 10.41 11.50 -14.00
C GLY A 233 9.22 12.32 -14.47
N PHE A 234 8.53 12.98 -13.54
CA PHE A 234 7.37 13.81 -13.87
C PHE A 234 7.78 15.23 -14.26
N GLU A 235 7.29 15.73 -15.40
CA GLU A 235 7.60 17.08 -15.88
C GLU A 235 6.89 18.19 -15.07
N ASN A 236 5.58 18.03 -14.83
CA ASN A 236 4.71 19.06 -14.24
C ASN A 236 4.21 18.68 -12.84
N ARG A 237 4.93 17.80 -12.15
CA ARG A 237 4.49 17.25 -10.86
C ARG A 237 5.66 17.06 -9.92
N THR A 238 5.56 17.66 -8.73
CA THR A 238 6.42 17.35 -7.59
C THR A 238 5.71 16.28 -6.75
N LEU A 239 6.14 15.02 -6.90
CA LEU A 239 5.55 13.88 -6.18
C LEU A 239 6.29 13.64 -4.87
N ILE A 240 5.61 13.97 -3.76
CA ILE A 240 6.10 13.74 -2.40
C ILE A 240 5.39 12.51 -1.84
N THR A 241 6.15 11.48 -1.49
CA THR A 241 5.58 10.24 -0.98
C THR A 241 5.80 10.11 0.53
N ILE A 242 4.79 9.60 1.23
CA ILE A 242 4.76 9.40 2.66
C ILE A 242 4.37 7.95 2.91
N GLY A 243 5.19 7.21 3.65
CA GLY A 243 4.93 5.80 3.93
C GLY A 243 5.11 5.45 5.39
N HIS A 244 4.15 4.73 5.96
CA HIS A 244 4.25 4.20 7.32
C HIS A 244 4.54 2.69 7.31
N SER A 245 5.54 2.24 8.08
CA SER A 245 5.85 0.83 8.29
C SER A 245 5.99 0.07 6.96
N PHE A 246 5.12 -0.90 6.68
CA PHE A 246 4.99 -1.60 5.40
C PHE A 246 4.97 -0.67 4.17
N GLY A 247 4.16 0.40 4.21
CA GLY A 247 4.08 1.39 3.16
C GLY A 247 5.38 2.19 3.03
N GLY A 248 6.04 2.47 4.17
CA GLY A 248 7.36 3.09 4.21
C GLY A 248 8.43 2.22 3.53
N THR A 249 8.49 0.94 3.86
CA THR A 249 9.38 -0.04 3.21
C THR A 249 9.11 -0.12 1.71
N SER A 250 7.85 -0.11 1.30
CA SER A 250 7.44 -0.19 -0.10
C SER A 250 7.87 1.04 -0.89
N ILE A 251 7.67 2.24 -0.32
CA ILE A 251 8.12 3.50 -0.93
C ILE A 251 9.65 3.55 -1.02
N ALA A 252 10.37 3.15 0.03
CA ALA A 252 11.83 3.14 0.01
C ALA A 252 12.36 2.23 -1.11
N LEU A 253 11.80 1.02 -1.25
CA LEU A 253 12.17 0.07 -2.30
C LEU A 253 11.78 0.57 -3.70
N GLY A 254 10.60 1.19 -3.82
CA GLY A 254 10.14 1.85 -5.05
C GLY A 254 11.09 2.97 -5.50
N ALA A 255 11.50 3.84 -4.57
CA ALA A 255 12.40 4.95 -4.83
C ALA A 255 13.82 4.49 -5.18
N VAL A 256 14.34 3.43 -4.55
CA VAL A 256 15.63 2.85 -4.94
C VAL A 256 15.60 2.30 -6.36
N SER A 257 14.48 1.68 -6.76
CA SER A 257 14.36 1.07 -8.09
C SER A 257 14.07 2.07 -9.22
N HIS A 258 13.29 3.12 -8.94
CA HIS A 258 12.86 4.11 -9.94
C HIS A 258 12.97 5.54 -9.36
N PRO A 259 14.19 6.02 -9.03
CA PRO A 259 14.39 7.24 -8.26
C PRO A 259 13.80 8.49 -8.91
N LYS A 260 13.75 8.53 -10.25
CA LYS A 260 13.21 9.68 -11.01
C LYS A 260 11.72 9.92 -10.78
N LEU A 261 10.96 8.92 -10.30
CA LEU A 261 9.53 9.09 -10.00
C LEU A 261 9.28 9.85 -8.69
N PHE A 262 10.30 10.03 -7.85
CA PHE A 262 10.13 10.55 -6.49
C PHE A 262 10.85 11.89 -6.33
N SER A 263 10.11 12.95 -6.01
CA SER A 263 10.71 14.24 -5.68
C SER A 263 11.18 14.30 -4.23
N ALA A 264 10.44 13.66 -3.32
CA ALA A 264 10.81 13.49 -1.93
C ALA A 264 10.15 12.23 -1.33
N VAL A 265 10.79 11.67 -0.31
CA VAL A 265 10.33 10.47 0.40
C VAL A 265 10.34 10.75 1.90
N ILE A 266 9.20 10.55 2.56
CA ILE A 266 9.02 10.68 4.01
C ILE A 266 8.67 9.29 4.55
N LEU A 267 9.57 8.74 5.37
CA LEU A 267 9.40 7.40 5.95
C LEU A 267 9.05 7.53 7.43
N ILE A 268 7.92 6.95 7.82
CA ILE A 268 7.43 6.89 9.20
C ILE A 268 7.61 5.44 9.66
N ASP A 269 8.54 5.21 10.58
CA ASP A 269 8.86 3.90 11.15
C ASP A 269 8.92 2.75 10.11
N PRO A 270 9.67 2.90 9.00
CA PRO A 270 9.75 1.87 7.98
C PRO A 270 10.36 0.58 8.54
N VAL A 271 9.82 -0.57 8.15
CA VAL A 271 10.39 -1.86 8.55
C VAL A 271 11.55 -2.18 7.60
N MET A 272 12.77 -1.89 8.06
CA MET A 272 14.01 -2.17 7.35
C MET A 272 14.85 -3.13 8.19
N ILE A 273 14.86 -4.40 7.80
CA ILE A 273 15.48 -5.47 8.58
C ILE A 273 16.76 -5.92 7.87
N ASP A 274 17.87 -6.00 8.62
CA ASP A 274 19.10 -6.61 8.13
C ASP A 274 18.87 -8.13 7.95
N PRO A 275 19.01 -8.68 6.73
CA PRO A 275 18.81 -10.11 6.49
C PRO A 275 19.77 -11.01 7.28
N LYS A 276 20.87 -10.47 7.82
CA LYS A 276 21.84 -11.18 8.65
C LYS A 276 21.46 -11.20 10.13
N GLU A 277 20.49 -10.39 10.57
CA GLU A 277 20.06 -10.35 11.96
C GLU A 277 18.94 -11.38 12.22
N PRO A 278 19.19 -12.44 12.99
CA PRO A 278 18.12 -13.29 13.49
C PRO A 278 17.28 -12.51 14.54
N PRO A 279 15.96 -12.80 14.68
CA PRO A 279 15.24 -13.90 14.06
C PRO A 279 14.03 -13.38 13.26
N VAL A 280 14.23 -12.81 12.07
CA VAL A 280 13.14 -12.28 11.21
C VAL A 280 12.00 -13.28 11.02
N LEU A 281 12.33 -14.56 10.85
CA LEU A 281 11.36 -15.65 10.75
C LEU A 281 10.54 -15.80 12.04
N ASP A 282 11.18 -15.83 13.20
CA ASP A 282 10.48 -15.97 14.48
C ASP A 282 9.59 -14.76 14.77
N TRP A 283 10.07 -13.55 14.46
CA TRP A 283 9.27 -12.33 14.55
C TRP A 283 8.04 -12.39 13.63
N ALA A 284 8.23 -12.77 12.36
CA ALA A 284 7.15 -12.88 11.38
C ALA A 284 6.14 -13.96 11.76
N LEU A 285 6.60 -15.15 12.18
CA LEU A 285 5.75 -16.24 12.67
C LEU A 285 4.96 -15.82 13.90
N LYS A 286 5.61 -15.25 14.92
CA LYS A 286 4.92 -14.76 16.13
C LYS A 286 3.85 -13.73 15.79
N GLY A 287 4.15 -12.80 14.87
CA GLY A 287 3.19 -11.81 14.39
C GLY A 287 1.99 -12.44 13.67
N ALA A 288 2.25 -13.33 12.72
CA ALA A 288 1.20 -14.05 11.98
C ALA A 288 0.30 -14.84 12.94
N MET A 289 0.89 -15.62 13.84
CA MET A 289 0.16 -16.47 14.78
C MET A 289 -0.73 -15.68 15.75
N LYS A 290 -0.25 -14.53 16.24
CA LYS A 290 -1.07 -13.60 17.04
C LYS A 290 -2.20 -12.95 16.27
N THR A 291 -2.12 -12.94 14.93
CA THR A 291 -3.13 -12.34 14.05
C THR A 291 -4.19 -13.36 13.66
N LEU A 292 -3.82 -14.63 13.42
CA LEU A 292 -4.75 -15.71 13.03
C LEU A 292 -5.88 -15.97 14.03
N VAL A 293 -5.66 -15.63 15.30
CA VAL A 293 -6.67 -15.84 16.35
C VAL A 293 -7.59 -14.63 16.56
N ARG A 294 -7.32 -13.50 15.89
CA ARG A 294 -8.10 -12.27 16.03
C ARG A 294 -9.43 -12.41 15.33
N LYS A 295 -10.42 -11.68 15.84
CA LYS A 295 -11.68 -11.46 15.17
C LYS A 295 -11.45 -10.60 13.93
N ASP A 296 -12.04 -11.00 12.82
CA ASP A 296 -11.92 -10.36 11.50
C ASP A 296 -13.28 -9.92 10.92
N THR A 297 -14.37 -10.25 11.60
CA THR A 297 -15.75 -9.97 11.19
C THR A 297 -16.58 -9.51 12.39
N TRP A 298 -17.50 -8.58 12.14
CA TRP A 298 -18.43 -8.03 13.14
C TRP A 298 -19.85 -8.10 12.60
N GLU A 299 -20.82 -8.27 13.50
CA GLU A 299 -22.25 -8.33 13.12
C GLU A 299 -22.76 -6.99 12.60
N SER A 300 -22.14 -5.89 13.05
CA SER A 300 -22.48 -4.54 12.67
C SER A 300 -21.29 -3.60 12.81
N LYS A 301 -21.39 -2.46 12.12
CA LYS A 301 -20.41 -1.37 12.22
C LYS A 301 -20.35 -0.79 13.63
N GLU A 302 -21.49 -0.73 14.31
CA GLU A 302 -21.63 -0.24 15.68
C GLU A 302 -20.88 -1.14 16.66
N GLN A 303 -21.01 -2.46 16.51
CA GLN A 303 -20.26 -3.41 17.33
C GLN A 303 -18.74 -3.28 17.09
N ALA A 304 -18.32 -3.17 15.83
CA ALA A 304 -16.91 -2.91 15.50
C ALA A 304 -16.41 -1.62 16.18
N TYR A 305 -17.18 -0.53 16.09
CA TYR A 305 -16.82 0.75 16.72
C TYR A 305 -16.67 0.64 18.23
N VAL A 306 -17.59 -0.02 18.93
CA VAL A 306 -17.51 -0.23 20.39
C VAL A 306 -16.25 -1.01 20.76
N GLU A 307 -15.95 -2.08 20.02
CA GLU A 307 -14.75 -2.90 20.26
C GLU A 307 -13.47 -2.09 20.04
N PHE A 308 -13.35 -1.40 18.90
CA PHE A 308 -12.17 -0.58 18.58
C PHE A 308 -11.98 0.58 19.55
N SER A 309 -13.04 1.30 19.92
CA SER A 309 -12.97 2.45 20.85
C SER A 309 -12.61 2.06 22.29
N SER A 310 -12.89 0.83 22.71
CA SER A 310 -12.47 0.33 24.02
C SER A 310 -10.97 0.08 24.12
N SER A 311 -10.31 -0.22 23.01
CA SER A 311 -8.88 -0.56 22.97
C SER A 311 -8.03 0.68 23.22
N PRO A 312 -7.08 0.65 24.20
CA PRO A 312 -6.18 1.76 24.46
C PRO A 312 -5.36 2.19 23.24
N TYR A 313 -5.12 1.27 22.30
CA TYR A 313 -4.38 1.55 21.08
C TYR A 313 -5.08 2.57 20.16
N TYR A 314 -6.41 2.59 20.14
CA TYR A 314 -7.20 3.48 19.28
C TYR A 314 -7.76 4.71 20.03
N LYS A 315 -7.38 4.90 21.30
CA LYS A 315 -7.76 6.10 22.05
C LYS A 315 -6.84 7.25 21.65
N SER A 316 -7.44 8.39 21.32
CA SER A 316 -6.77 9.67 21.03
C SER A 316 -6.23 10.34 22.28
#